data_AF-A0A5C7R2K3-F1
#
_entry.id   AF-A0A5C7R2K3-F1
#
_cell.length_a   1.000
_cell.length_b   1.000
_cell.length_c   1.000
_cell.angle_alpha   90.00
_cell.angle_beta   90.00
_cell.angle_gamma   90.00
#
_symmetry.space_group_name_H-M   'P 1'
#
loop_
_entity.id
_entity.type
_entity.pdbx_description
1 polymer ?
#
loop_
_entity_poly.entity_id
_entity_poly.type
_entity_poly.pdbx_seq_one_letter_code
_entity_poly.pdbx_strand_id
1 'polypeptide(L)'
;MPALTSQLDPRSQDFLDNAAFHRALVAELDHRLARAANGGGEKARAKHSERGKLLPRERIDALLDPGAPFLEIAPLAAEGMYDDAAPAAGMVCGIGRVSGQEVVIVANDATVKGGTYFPMTVKKHLRAQEIARENNLPCVYLVDSGGAFLPLQDEVFPDKEHFGRIFYNQARLSAENIPQIAVVMGSCTAGGAYVPAMCDESIIVKEQGTIFLGGPPLVKAATGEVVDAETLGGADVHTSISGVADHYAEDDRHALEIARGIVATFNRRKVLPVATQPAREPLHASEELYGIVPKDARRPFDIREVIARITDGSDFQEFKARYGKTLVTGFAHLHGYPVGIVANNGILFAESALKGAHFIELCNQRGIPLVFLQNITGFMVGKKYE
;
A
#
# COMPACT_ATOMS: atom_id res chain seq x y z
N MET A 1 -23.47 23.12 2.10
CA MET A 1 -23.70 22.44 3.40
C MET A 1 -23.35 23.44 4.49
N PRO A 2 -23.85 23.34 5.73
CA PRO A 2 -23.39 24.25 6.79
C PRO A 2 -22.00 23.84 7.26
N ALA A 3 -21.14 24.84 7.49
CA ALA A 3 -19.86 24.63 8.13
C ALA A 3 -20.05 24.29 9.62
N LEU A 4 -19.29 23.32 10.13
CA LEU A 4 -19.24 23.03 11.56
C LEU A 4 -18.56 24.17 12.30
N THR A 5 -19.17 24.62 13.41
CA THR A 5 -18.57 25.61 14.30
C THR A 5 -17.82 24.91 15.42
N SER A 6 -16.49 24.90 15.35
CA SER A 6 -15.59 24.35 16.37
C SER A 6 -15.90 24.95 17.76
N GLN A 7 -16.02 24.08 18.77
CA GLN A 7 -16.11 24.43 20.19
C GLN A 7 -14.76 24.22 20.91
N LEU A 8 -13.75 23.74 20.18
CA LEU A 8 -12.40 23.55 20.70
C LEU A 8 -11.77 24.89 21.10
N ASP A 9 -11.09 24.92 22.26
CA ASP A 9 -10.18 26.01 22.63
C ASP A 9 -8.73 25.54 22.51
N PRO A 10 -8.01 25.91 21.42
CA PRO A 10 -6.62 25.52 21.18
C PRO A 10 -5.63 26.05 22.24
N ARG A 11 -6.06 26.96 23.12
CA ARG A 11 -5.21 27.53 24.18
C ARG A 11 -5.45 26.89 25.55
N SER A 12 -6.44 26.00 25.64
CA SER A 12 -6.74 25.30 26.89
C SER A 12 -5.61 24.33 27.28
N GLN A 13 -5.39 24.14 28.58
CA GLN A 13 -4.36 23.20 29.06
C GLN A 13 -4.63 21.77 28.60
N ASP A 14 -5.90 21.33 28.59
CA ASP A 14 -6.29 20.01 28.10
C ASP A 14 -5.89 19.81 26.62
N PHE A 15 -6.08 20.82 25.76
CA PHE A 15 -5.66 20.77 24.36
C PHE A 15 -4.14 20.69 24.22
N LEU A 16 -3.40 21.53 24.95
CA LEU A 16 -1.93 21.56 24.89
C LEU A 16 -1.32 20.23 25.35
N ASP A 17 -1.86 19.65 26.42
CA ASP A 17 -1.47 18.34 26.94
C ASP A 17 -1.72 17.22 25.92
N ASN A 18 -2.91 17.19 25.29
CA ASN A 18 -3.24 16.23 24.25
C ASN A 18 -2.32 16.40 23.03
N ALA A 19 -2.08 17.64 22.61
CA ALA A 19 -1.23 17.95 21.47
C ALA A 19 0.22 17.51 21.70
N ALA A 20 0.78 17.76 22.89
CA ALA A 20 2.11 17.31 23.25
C ALA A 20 2.22 15.78 23.23
N PHE A 21 1.23 15.08 23.79
CA PHE A 21 1.17 13.62 23.79
C PHE A 21 1.13 13.04 22.37
N HIS A 22 0.22 13.49 21.52
CA HIS A 22 0.10 12.96 20.16
C HIS A 22 1.28 13.33 19.27
N ARG A 23 1.88 14.51 19.43
CA ARG A 23 3.12 14.87 18.72
C ARG A 23 4.29 13.95 19.09
N ALA A 24 4.39 13.53 20.35
CA ALA A 24 5.39 12.54 20.77
C ALA A 24 5.16 11.18 20.10
N LEU A 25 3.90 10.74 19.97
CA LEU A 25 3.56 9.50 19.25
C LEU A 25 3.88 9.59 17.75
N VAL A 26 3.64 10.74 17.12
CA VAL A 26 4.02 10.97 15.72
C VAL A 26 5.54 10.94 15.55
N ALA A 27 6.29 11.58 16.44
CA ALA A 27 7.75 11.53 16.40
C ALA A 27 8.30 10.09 16.52
N GLU A 28 7.68 9.26 17.38
CA GLU A 28 8.00 7.83 17.48
C GLU A 28 7.65 7.07 16.20
N LEU A 29 6.49 7.36 15.60
CA LEU A 29 6.11 6.78 14.31
C LEU A 29 7.12 7.14 13.21
N ASP A 30 7.52 8.41 13.12
CA ASP A 30 8.50 8.88 12.14
C ASP A 30 9.86 8.18 12.32
N HIS A 31 10.30 7.98 13.56
CA HIS A 31 11.52 7.23 13.85
C HIS A 31 11.42 5.76 13.39
N ARG A 32 10.29 5.10 13.66
CA ARG A 32 10.04 3.71 13.23
C ARG A 32 9.98 3.59 11.71
N LEU A 33 9.35 4.53 11.03
CA LEU A 33 9.29 4.62 9.57
C LEU A 33 10.69 4.81 8.97
N ALA A 34 11.49 5.72 9.52
CA ALA A 34 12.87 5.94 9.08
C ALA A 34 13.74 4.69 9.27
N ARG A 35 13.58 3.98 10.40
CA ARG A 35 14.26 2.70 10.64
C ARG A 35 13.85 1.65 9.60
N ALA A 36 12.55 1.49 9.33
CA ALA A 36 12.07 0.54 8.32
C ALA A 36 12.58 0.89 6.91
N ALA A 37 12.66 2.18 6.58
CA ALA A 37 13.17 2.66 5.30
C ALA A 37 14.67 2.37 5.07
N ASN A 38 15.44 2.05 6.13
CA ASN A 38 16.84 1.65 6.02
C ASN A 38 17.05 0.21 5.51
N GLY A 39 15.99 -0.56 5.27
CA GLY A 39 16.08 -1.90 4.69
C GLY A 39 16.99 -2.83 5.50
N GLY A 40 17.90 -3.54 4.82
CA GLY A 40 18.89 -4.43 5.44
C GLY A 40 20.03 -3.73 6.21
N GLY A 41 19.94 -2.41 6.40
CA GLY A 41 20.97 -1.59 7.04
C GLY A 41 22.09 -1.14 6.10
N GLU A 42 22.93 -0.23 6.59
CA GLU A 42 23.96 0.47 5.79
C GLU A 42 24.89 -0.49 5.03
N LYS A 43 25.38 -1.54 5.70
CA LYS A 43 26.30 -2.51 5.07
C LYS A 43 25.66 -3.26 3.90
N ALA A 44 24.40 -3.66 4.03
CA ALA A 44 23.70 -4.37 2.96
C ALA A 44 23.36 -3.44 1.80
N ARG A 45 22.97 -2.20 2.09
CA ARG A 45 22.73 -1.14 1.09
C ARG A 45 24.01 -0.79 0.32
N ALA A 46 25.13 -0.58 1.00
CA ALA A 46 26.41 -0.31 0.36
C ALA A 46 26.81 -1.44 -0.59
N LYS A 47 26.73 -2.70 -0.14
CA LYS A 47 27.01 -3.88 -0.98
C LYS A 47 26.07 -3.99 -2.18
N HIS A 48 24.81 -3.56 -2.04
CA HIS A 48 23.85 -3.53 -3.14
C HIS A 48 24.24 -2.47 -4.16
N SER A 49 24.57 -1.25 -3.71
CA SER A 49 25.00 -0.15 -4.58
C SER A 49 26.35 -0.39 -5.25
N GLU A 50 27.29 -1.07 -4.59
CA GLU A 50 28.59 -1.50 -5.17
C GLU A 50 28.42 -2.39 -6.42
N ARG A 51 27.27 -3.05 -6.57
CA ARG A 51 26.92 -3.84 -7.75
C ARG A 51 26.31 -3.02 -8.88
N GLY A 52 26.30 -1.68 -8.76
CA GLY A 52 25.69 -0.77 -9.73
C GLY A 52 24.17 -0.68 -9.67
N LYS A 53 23.54 -1.26 -8.64
CA LYS A 53 22.08 -1.36 -8.50
C LYS A 53 21.53 -0.18 -7.70
N LEU A 54 20.40 0.37 -8.15
CA LEU A 54 19.61 1.32 -7.36
C LEU A 54 18.92 0.59 -6.20
N LEU A 55 18.75 1.27 -5.08
CA LEU A 55 17.95 0.78 -3.97
C LEU A 55 16.46 0.78 -4.35
N PRO A 56 15.61 -0.06 -3.70
CA PRO A 56 14.20 -0.17 -4.07
C PRO A 56 13.43 1.15 -4.04
N ARG A 57 13.69 2.00 -3.03
CA ARG A 57 13.07 3.32 -2.92
C ARG A 57 13.56 4.29 -3.99
N GLU A 58 14.85 4.24 -4.33
CA GLU A 58 15.43 5.02 -5.44
C GLU A 58 14.85 4.60 -6.79
N ARG A 59 14.59 3.30 -6.98
CA ARG A 59 13.90 2.77 -8.17
C ARG A 59 12.47 3.28 -8.25
N ILE A 60 11.74 3.30 -7.14
CA ILE A 60 10.39 3.88 -7.08
C ILE A 60 10.44 5.36 -7.44
N ASP A 61 11.31 6.14 -6.80
CA ASP A 61 11.43 7.59 -7.05
C ASP A 61 11.78 7.88 -8.53
N ALA A 62 12.64 7.06 -9.15
CA ALA A 62 12.98 7.19 -10.57
C ALA A 62 11.86 6.72 -11.53
N LEU A 63 10.97 5.83 -11.07
CA LEU A 63 9.82 5.37 -11.85
C LEU A 63 8.69 6.40 -11.86
N LEU A 64 8.46 7.08 -10.73
CA LEU A 64 7.36 8.02 -10.54
C LEU A 64 7.49 9.26 -11.45
N ASP A 65 6.34 9.87 -11.75
CA ASP A 65 6.33 11.18 -12.40
C ASP A 65 6.96 12.25 -11.47
N PRO A 66 7.71 13.22 -12.01
CA PRO A 66 8.35 14.26 -11.20
C PRO A 66 7.36 14.99 -10.29
N GLY A 67 7.62 14.96 -8.98
CA GLY A 67 6.78 15.60 -7.96
C GLY A 67 5.48 14.86 -7.63
N ALA A 68 5.25 13.67 -8.19
CA ALA A 68 4.08 12.87 -7.86
C ALA A 68 4.15 12.33 -6.42
N PRO A 69 3.01 12.30 -5.69
CA PRO A 69 2.96 11.67 -4.38
C PRO A 69 3.07 10.15 -4.49
N PHE A 70 3.56 9.53 -3.42
CA PHE A 70 3.58 8.08 -3.25
C PHE A 70 2.87 7.70 -1.95
N LEU A 71 1.79 6.94 -2.06
CA LEU A 71 1.05 6.41 -0.92
C LEU A 71 1.60 5.01 -0.57
N GLU A 72 2.53 4.96 0.37
CA GLU A 72 3.14 3.70 0.79
C GLU A 72 2.15 2.82 1.58
N ILE A 73 2.12 1.52 1.24
CA ILE A 73 1.26 0.51 1.86
C ILE A 73 2.07 -0.25 2.91
N ALA A 74 1.60 -0.21 4.16
CA ALA A 74 2.16 -0.96 5.29
C ALA A 74 3.70 -0.84 5.42
N PRO A 75 4.25 0.39 5.60
CA PRO A 75 5.69 0.60 5.74
C PRO A 75 6.30 -0.12 6.96
N LEU A 76 5.50 -0.32 8.02
CA LEU A 76 5.90 -1.02 9.24
C LEU A 76 5.58 -2.53 9.24
N ALA A 77 5.32 -3.12 8.07
CA ALA A 77 5.07 -4.55 7.98
C ALA A 77 6.24 -5.36 8.58
N ALA A 78 5.91 -6.41 9.34
CA ALA A 78 6.85 -7.28 10.05
C ALA A 78 7.71 -6.61 11.14
N GLU A 79 7.39 -5.38 11.56
CA GLU A 79 8.04 -4.75 12.71
C GLU A 79 7.77 -5.52 14.01
N GLY A 80 8.83 -5.80 14.78
CA GLY A 80 8.76 -6.63 15.98
C GLY A 80 8.56 -8.12 15.72
N MET A 81 8.66 -8.57 14.46
CA MET A 81 8.56 -9.97 14.05
C MET A 81 9.92 -10.48 13.56
N TYR A 82 10.14 -11.80 13.63
CA TYR A 82 11.35 -12.46 13.09
C TYR A 82 12.67 -11.84 13.57
N ASP A 83 12.73 -11.41 14.83
CA ASP A 83 13.88 -10.68 15.40
C ASP A 83 14.27 -9.41 14.60
N ASP A 84 13.27 -8.69 14.08
CA ASP A 84 13.40 -7.52 13.20
C ASP A 84 14.22 -7.79 11.92
N ALA A 85 14.33 -9.04 11.51
CA ALA A 85 15.12 -9.46 10.35
C ALA A 85 14.51 -9.08 8.99
N ALA A 86 13.26 -8.64 8.97
CA ALA A 86 12.52 -8.29 7.75
C ALA A 86 11.85 -6.90 7.80
N PRO A 87 12.60 -5.79 7.91
CA PRO A 87 12.02 -4.45 7.90
C PRO A 87 11.12 -4.22 6.68
N ALA A 88 9.96 -3.59 6.90
CA ALA A 88 8.90 -3.40 5.88
C ALA A 88 8.45 -4.70 5.19
N ALA A 89 8.70 -5.86 5.80
CA ALA A 89 8.58 -7.20 5.23
C ALA A 89 9.45 -7.44 3.98
N GLY A 90 10.60 -6.77 3.86
CA GLY A 90 11.55 -6.95 2.74
C GLY A 90 11.03 -6.45 1.39
N MET A 91 10.06 -5.52 1.40
CA MET A 91 9.41 -5.02 0.20
C MET A 91 8.79 -3.64 0.45
N VAL A 92 8.86 -2.77 -0.56
CA VAL A 92 8.14 -1.49 -0.59
C VAL A 92 6.97 -1.62 -1.56
N CYS A 93 5.75 -1.39 -1.08
CA CYS A 93 4.55 -1.37 -1.89
C CYS A 93 3.89 0.00 -1.78
N GLY A 94 3.26 0.48 -2.85
CA GLY A 94 2.47 1.71 -2.76
C GLY A 94 1.78 2.08 -4.05
N ILE A 95 1.00 3.16 -3.99
CA ILE A 95 0.33 3.74 -5.15
C ILE A 95 1.04 5.04 -5.52
N GLY A 96 1.40 5.18 -6.79
CA GLY A 96 2.00 6.39 -7.31
C GLY A 96 1.56 6.68 -8.74
N ARG A 97 2.00 7.81 -9.29
CA ARG A 97 1.73 8.17 -10.69
C ARG A 97 2.92 7.90 -11.57
N VAL A 98 2.68 7.20 -12.67
CA VAL A 98 3.66 6.87 -13.70
C VAL A 98 3.02 7.18 -15.05
N SER A 99 3.63 8.07 -15.83
CA SER A 99 3.10 8.52 -17.12
C SER A 99 1.65 8.98 -17.04
N GLY A 100 1.29 9.68 -15.96
CA GLY A 100 -0.06 10.19 -15.68
C GLY A 100 -1.08 9.14 -15.19
N GLN A 101 -0.70 7.87 -15.09
CA GLN A 101 -1.55 6.77 -14.61
C GLN A 101 -1.25 6.46 -13.14
N GLU A 102 -2.29 6.23 -12.35
CA GLU A 102 -2.14 5.71 -10.98
C GLU A 102 -1.89 4.20 -11.05
N VAL A 103 -0.76 3.75 -10.50
CA VAL A 103 -0.32 2.36 -10.54
C VAL A 103 0.04 1.87 -9.15
N VAL A 104 -0.17 0.57 -8.90
CA VAL A 104 0.40 -0.11 -7.74
C VAL A 104 1.81 -0.56 -8.09
N ILE A 105 2.78 -0.15 -7.27
CA ILE A 105 4.19 -0.54 -7.40
C ILE A 105 4.52 -1.51 -6.28
N VAL A 106 5.20 -2.60 -6.61
CA VAL A 106 5.65 -3.64 -5.68
C VAL A 106 7.14 -3.86 -5.91
N ALA A 107 7.99 -3.41 -4.99
CA ALA A 107 9.44 -3.47 -5.14
C ALA A 107 10.09 -4.31 -4.04
N ASN A 108 10.75 -5.40 -4.42
CA ASN A 108 11.52 -6.20 -3.47
C ASN A 108 12.73 -5.41 -2.93
N ASP A 109 13.03 -5.58 -1.65
CA ASP A 109 14.25 -5.08 -1.04
C ASP A 109 15.30 -6.19 -0.92
N ALA A 110 16.16 -6.28 -1.92
CA ALA A 110 17.26 -7.25 -1.94
C ALA A 110 18.28 -7.05 -0.80
N THR A 111 18.28 -5.90 -0.12
CA THR A 111 19.14 -5.67 1.05
C THR A 111 18.61 -6.43 2.28
N VAL A 112 17.30 -6.68 2.34
CA VAL A 112 16.65 -7.41 3.44
C VAL A 112 16.69 -8.91 3.14
N LYS A 113 17.66 -9.61 3.75
CA LYS A 113 17.84 -11.07 3.60
C LYS A 113 17.91 -11.54 2.13
N GLY A 114 18.42 -10.72 1.22
CA GLY A 114 18.47 -11.05 -0.21
C GLY A 114 17.12 -10.95 -0.92
N GLY A 115 16.16 -10.21 -0.36
CA GLY A 115 14.82 -10.05 -0.91
C GLY A 115 13.95 -11.30 -0.76
N THR A 116 14.32 -12.23 0.12
CA THR A 116 13.57 -13.49 0.28
C THR A 116 12.19 -13.24 0.90
N TYR A 117 11.19 -14.00 0.47
CA TYR A 117 9.82 -13.88 0.96
C TYR A 117 9.64 -14.56 2.32
N PHE A 118 9.41 -13.74 3.35
CA PHE A 118 8.84 -14.16 4.64
C PHE A 118 7.31 -14.31 4.52
N PRO A 119 6.63 -14.95 5.49
CA PRO A 119 5.17 -15.02 5.49
C PRO A 119 4.51 -13.63 5.36
N MET A 120 5.07 -12.63 6.05
CA MET A 120 4.59 -11.24 5.94
C MET A 120 4.90 -10.58 4.61
N THR A 121 5.97 -10.99 3.90
CA THR A 121 6.26 -10.51 2.55
C THR A 121 5.18 -10.97 1.58
N VAL A 122 4.79 -12.26 1.65
CA VAL A 122 3.68 -12.81 0.86
C VAL A 122 2.40 -12.03 1.12
N LYS A 123 2.04 -11.89 2.40
CA LYS A 123 0.82 -11.17 2.79
C LYS A 123 0.81 -9.73 2.29
N LYS A 124 1.94 -9.01 2.37
CA LYS A 124 2.06 -7.64 1.89
C LYS A 124 1.95 -7.55 0.36
N HIS A 125 2.56 -8.48 -0.38
CA HIS A 125 2.43 -8.56 -1.83
C HIS A 125 0.96 -8.82 -2.23
N LEU A 126 0.31 -9.83 -1.64
CA LEU A 126 -1.08 -10.14 -1.93
C LEU A 126 -2.02 -8.98 -1.59
N ARG A 127 -1.77 -8.27 -0.49
CA ARG A 127 -2.55 -7.07 -0.13
C ARG A 127 -2.39 -5.95 -1.16
N ALA A 128 -1.20 -5.78 -1.74
CA ALA A 128 -1.00 -4.81 -2.82
C ALA A 128 -1.80 -5.17 -4.08
N GLN A 129 -1.83 -6.45 -4.46
CA GLN A 129 -2.65 -6.93 -5.59
C GLN A 129 -4.15 -6.83 -5.32
N GLU A 130 -4.59 -7.07 -4.09
CA GLU A 130 -5.99 -6.88 -3.68
C GLU A 130 -6.41 -5.41 -3.85
N ILE A 131 -5.58 -4.48 -3.38
CA ILE A 131 -5.79 -3.04 -3.59
C ILE A 131 -5.81 -2.70 -5.08
N ALA A 132 -4.89 -3.27 -5.87
CA ALA A 132 -4.85 -3.06 -7.30
C ALA A 132 -6.15 -3.51 -7.99
N ARG A 133 -6.65 -4.69 -7.63
CA ARG A 133 -7.90 -5.25 -8.16
C ARG A 133 -9.11 -4.40 -7.79
N GLU A 134 -9.28 -4.11 -6.50
CA GLU A 134 -10.42 -3.36 -5.96
C GLU A 134 -10.51 -1.94 -6.55
N ASN A 135 -9.39 -1.37 -6.98
CA ASN A 135 -9.30 -0.01 -7.50
C ASN A 135 -8.96 0.08 -9.00
N ASN A 136 -8.93 -1.05 -9.72
CA ASN A 136 -8.62 -1.14 -11.16
C ASN A 136 -7.29 -0.45 -11.54
N LEU A 137 -6.26 -0.65 -10.72
CA LEU A 137 -4.93 -0.04 -10.86
C LEU A 137 -3.95 -1.02 -11.54
N PRO A 138 -3.28 -0.62 -12.64
CA PRO A 138 -2.18 -1.41 -13.20
C PRO A 138 -1.09 -1.69 -12.16
N CYS A 139 -0.38 -2.80 -12.34
CA CYS A 139 0.66 -3.26 -11.42
C CYS A 139 2.04 -3.19 -12.08
N VAL A 140 3.02 -2.63 -11.36
CA VAL A 140 4.44 -2.66 -11.73
C VAL A 140 5.23 -3.38 -10.64
N TYR A 141 5.79 -4.53 -10.98
CA TYR A 141 6.59 -5.35 -10.09
C TYR A 141 8.08 -5.11 -10.35
N LEU A 142 8.78 -4.48 -9.40
CA LEU A 142 10.24 -4.32 -9.44
C LEU A 142 10.87 -5.52 -8.72
N VAL A 143 11.19 -6.55 -9.51
CA VAL A 143 11.55 -7.89 -9.03
C VAL A 143 13.05 -7.98 -8.75
N ASP A 144 13.38 -8.33 -7.52
CA ASP A 144 14.76 -8.50 -7.04
C ASP A 144 14.77 -9.39 -5.78
N SER A 145 14.53 -10.69 -5.95
CA SER A 145 14.26 -11.61 -4.85
C SER A 145 15.00 -12.94 -4.99
N GLY A 146 15.71 -13.33 -3.93
CA GLY A 146 16.36 -14.63 -3.81
C GLY A 146 15.43 -15.83 -3.60
N GLY A 147 14.09 -15.66 -3.69
CA GLY A 147 13.10 -16.73 -3.55
C GLY A 147 12.38 -16.72 -2.19
N ALA A 148 11.87 -17.89 -1.76
CA ALA A 148 11.19 -18.02 -0.47
C ALA A 148 12.19 -18.10 0.70
N PHE A 149 11.81 -17.58 1.87
CA PHE A 149 12.58 -17.78 3.09
C PHE A 149 12.39 -19.22 3.59
N LEU A 150 13.28 -20.12 3.15
CA LEU A 150 13.15 -21.57 3.35
C LEU A 150 12.88 -22.04 4.80
N PRO A 151 13.45 -21.42 5.85
CA PRO A 151 13.14 -21.83 7.22
C PRO A 151 11.67 -21.72 7.61
N LEU A 152 10.87 -20.90 6.91
CA LEU A 152 9.43 -20.71 7.13
C LEU A 152 8.60 -21.10 5.90
N GLN A 153 9.07 -22.05 5.11
CA GLN A 153 8.45 -22.41 3.83
C GLN A 153 6.99 -22.91 3.96
N ASP A 154 6.62 -23.54 5.07
CA ASP A 154 5.27 -24.04 5.36
C ASP A 154 4.26 -22.91 5.57
N GLU A 155 4.73 -21.73 5.98
CA GLU A 155 3.96 -20.49 6.09
C GLU A 155 4.06 -19.59 4.83
N VAL A 156 4.83 -20.03 3.83
CA VAL A 156 5.08 -19.26 2.59
C VAL A 156 4.53 -19.95 1.35
N PHE A 157 4.43 -21.28 1.32
CA PHE A 157 4.18 -22.04 0.09
C PHE A 157 2.78 -22.69 -0.03
N PRO A 158 2.29 -23.50 0.93
CA PRO A 158 1.26 -24.49 0.63
C PRO A 158 -0.20 -24.00 0.57
N ASP A 159 -0.57 -22.94 1.29
CA ASP A 159 -1.97 -22.57 1.51
C ASP A 159 -2.53 -21.63 0.42
N LYS A 160 -3.85 -21.46 0.40
CA LYS A 160 -4.59 -20.68 -0.59
C LYS A 160 -4.08 -19.23 -0.73
N GLU A 161 -3.70 -18.60 0.36
CA GLU A 161 -3.21 -17.21 0.40
C GLU A 161 -1.68 -17.16 0.60
N HIS A 162 -0.98 -18.21 0.17
CA HIS A 162 0.49 -18.28 0.15
C HIS A 162 1.04 -17.90 -1.24
N PHE A 163 2.35 -18.07 -1.46
CA PHE A 163 3.11 -17.49 -2.57
C PHE A 163 2.50 -17.72 -3.96
N GLY A 164 1.93 -18.91 -4.22
CA GLY A 164 1.27 -19.23 -5.51
C GLY A 164 0.06 -18.34 -5.83
N ARG A 165 -0.55 -17.71 -4.83
CA ARG A 165 -1.67 -16.78 -5.01
C ARG A 165 -1.29 -15.52 -5.78
N ILE A 166 -0.01 -15.13 -5.75
CA ILE A 166 0.52 -13.99 -6.52
C ILE A 166 0.25 -14.22 -8.01
N PHE A 167 0.57 -15.41 -8.51
CA PHE A 167 0.41 -15.78 -9.92
C PHE A 167 -1.06 -15.93 -10.31
N TYR A 168 -1.86 -16.53 -9.41
CA TYR A 168 -3.31 -16.59 -9.59
C TYR A 168 -3.90 -15.18 -9.76
N ASN A 169 -3.48 -14.24 -8.91
CA ASN A 169 -3.94 -12.86 -8.96
C ASN A 169 -3.45 -12.16 -10.23
N GLN A 170 -2.18 -12.30 -10.63
CA GLN A 170 -1.65 -11.71 -11.88
C GLN A 170 -2.49 -12.15 -13.09
N ALA A 171 -2.75 -13.44 -13.23
CA ALA A 171 -3.56 -13.97 -14.33
C ALA A 171 -4.99 -13.43 -14.31
N ARG A 172 -5.59 -13.26 -13.12
CA ARG A 172 -6.96 -12.71 -12.99
C ARG A 172 -7.01 -11.22 -13.26
N LEU A 173 -6.03 -10.46 -12.78
CA LEU A 173 -5.89 -9.02 -13.04
C LEU A 173 -5.72 -8.76 -14.53
N SER A 174 -4.79 -9.46 -15.19
CA SER A 174 -4.60 -9.38 -16.64
C SER A 174 -5.90 -9.71 -17.40
N ALA A 175 -6.61 -10.79 -17.02
CA ALA A 175 -7.91 -11.14 -17.61
C ALA A 175 -9.02 -10.08 -17.38
N GLU A 176 -8.93 -9.31 -16.29
CA GLU A 176 -9.80 -8.15 -15.99
C GLU A 176 -9.34 -6.87 -16.72
N ASN A 177 -8.37 -6.97 -17.62
CA ASN A 177 -7.71 -5.86 -18.32
C ASN A 177 -7.06 -4.88 -17.33
N ILE A 178 -6.42 -5.37 -16.29
CA ILE A 178 -5.58 -4.61 -15.36
C ILE A 178 -4.12 -4.97 -15.70
N PRO A 179 -3.38 -4.08 -16.39
CA PRO A 179 -2.06 -4.41 -16.91
C PRO A 179 -1.06 -4.84 -15.83
N GLN A 180 -0.28 -5.86 -16.12
CA GLN A 180 0.77 -6.42 -15.27
C GLN A 180 2.14 -6.22 -15.94
N ILE A 181 3.02 -5.43 -15.32
CA ILE A 181 4.38 -5.20 -15.82
C ILE A 181 5.39 -5.76 -14.81
N ALA A 182 6.36 -6.55 -15.28
CA ALA A 182 7.51 -6.93 -14.47
C ALA A 182 8.79 -6.23 -14.94
N VAL A 183 9.62 -5.80 -13.98
CA VAL A 183 10.96 -5.26 -14.20
C VAL A 183 11.92 -6.09 -13.36
N VAL A 184 12.66 -6.99 -14.02
CA VAL A 184 13.60 -7.92 -13.37
C VAL A 184 14.95 -7.23 -13.24
N MET A 185 15.24 -6.79 -12.02
CA MET A 185 16.40 -5.96 -11.69
C MET A 185 17.37 -6.71 -10.75
N GLY A 186 17.32 -8.04 -10.76
CA GLY A 186 18.15 -8.91 -9.95
C GLY A 186 17.72 -10.37 -10.08
N SER A 187 17.97 -11.16 -9.03
CA SER A 187 17.61 -12.58 -9.06
C SER A 187 16.11 -12.79 -9.02
N CYS A 188 15.63 -13.76 -9.80
CA CYS A 188 14.24 -14.18 -9.87
C CYS A 188 14.18 -15.71 -10.01
N THR A 189 14.20 -16.41 -8.87
CA THR A 189 14.38 -17.87 -8.83
C THR A 189 13.15 -18.65 -8.39
N ALA A 190 13.03 -19.88 -8.87
CA ALA A 190 12.01 -20.86 -8.52
C ALA A 190 10.59 -20.30 -8.71
N GLY A 191 9.77 -20.28 -7.67
CA GLY A 191 8.43 -19.71 -7.77
C GLY A 191 8.44 -18.25 -8.24
N GLY A 192 9.45 -17.46 -7.84
CA GLY A 192 9.54 -16.05 -8.20
C GLY A 192 9.59 -15.83 -9.72
N ALA A 193 10.14 -16.80 -10.47
CA ALA A 193 10.25 -16.76 -11.93
C ALA A 193 8.89 -16.61 -12.64
N TYR A 194 7.79 -16.99 -12.00
CA TYR A 194 6.45 -16.79 -12.55
C TYR A 194 5.97 -15.35 -12.50
N VAL A 195 6.55 -14.48 -11.65
CA VAL A 195 6.19 -13.05 -11.63
C VAL A 195 6.43 -12.42 -13.01
N PRO A 196 7.65 -12.44 -13.60
CA PRO A 196 7.85 -11.95 -14.96
C PRO A 196 7.18 -12.83 -16.02
N ALA A 197 7.23 -14.15 -15.89
CA ALA A 197 6.68 -15.03 -16.93
C ALA A 197 5.14 -14.94 -17.09
N MET A 198 4.42 -14.34 -16.12
CA MET A 198 2.96 -14.17 -16.16
C MET A 198 2.51 -12.70 -16.18
N CYS A 199 3.45 -11.75 -16.32
CA CYS A 199 3.12 -10.37 -16.63
C CYS A 199 2.81 -10.21 -18.12
N ASP A 200 2.06 -9.15 -18.46
CA ASP A 200 1.70 -8.83 -19.85
C ASP A 200 2.92 -8.34 -20.65
N GLU A 201 3.81 -7.59 -19.98
CA GLU A 201 5.12 -7.19 -20.50
C GLU A 201 6.19 -7.28 -19.41
N SER A 202 7.36 -7.80 -19.79
CA SER A 202 8.50 -8.08 -18.91
C SER A 202 9.78 -7.45 -19.41
N ILE A 203 10.44 -6.70 -18.53
CA ILE A 203 11.74 -6.06 -18.75
C ILE A 203 12.80 -6.79 -17.92
N ILE A 204 14.00 -6.98 -18.48
CA ILE A 204 15.13 -7.58 -17.76
C ILE A 204 16.40 -6.75 -17.95
N VAL A 205 17.10 -6.47 -16.84
CA VAL A 205 18.38 -5.74 -16.84
C VAL A 205 19.51 -6.71 -17.17
N LYS A 206 20.34 -6.37 -18.15
CA LYS A 206 21.49 -7.18 -18.56
C LYS A 206 22.53 -7.36 -17.45
N GLU A 207 23.21 -8.51 -17.44
CA GLU A 207 24.28 -8.85 -16.50
C GLU A 207 23.90 -8.65 -15.01
N GLN A 208 22.59 -8.68 -14.71
CA GLN A 208 22.05 -8.35 -13.40
C GLN A 208 20.75 -9.11 -13.13
N GLY A 209 19.78 -8.99 -14.03
CA GLY A 209 18.51 -9.68 -14.00
C GLY A 209 18.68 -11.14 -14.40
N THR A 210 18.13 -12.07 -13.62
CA THR A 210 18.16 -13.50 -13.95
C THR A 210 16.83 -14.16 -13.62
N ILE A 211 16.32 -15.01 -14.52
CA ILE A 211 15.05 -15.75 -14.34
C ILE A 211 15.32 -17.25 -14.51
N PHE A 212 14.96 -18.07 -13.53
CA PHE A 212 15.04 -19.53 -13.68
C PHE A 212 14.21 -20.27 -12.64
N LEU A 213 13.62 -21.40 -13.03
CA LEU A 213 12.92 -22.30 -12.10
C LEU A 213 13.87 -22.99 -11.11
N GLY A 214 15.13 -23.15 -11.48
CA GLY A 214 16.18 -23.67 -10.62
C GLY A 214 17.48 -22.96 -10.94
N GLY A 215 18.08 -22.30 -9.94
CA GLY A 215 19.34 -21.61 -10.15
C GLY A 215 20.53 -22.55 -10.30
N PRO A 216 21.73 -22.01 -10.63
CA PRO A 216 22.94 -22.81 -10.80
C PRO A 216 23.23 -23.83 -9.68
N PRO A 217 23.02 -23.51 -8.39
CA PRO A 217 23.22 -24.52 -7.33
C PRO A 217 22.28 -25.72 -7.44
N LEU A 218 21.02 -25.50 -7.85
CA LEU A 218 20.03 -26.56 -8.00
C LEU A 218 20.29 -27.39 -9.26
N VAL A 219 20.64 -26.75 -10.37
CA VAL A 219 21.02 -27.44 -11.62
C VAL A 219 22.21 -28.37 -11.37
N LYS A 220 23.28 -27.85 -10.73
CA LYS A 220 24.45 -28.65 -10.36
C LYS A 220 24.09 -29.83 -9.46
N ALA A 221 23.22 -29.62 -8.47
CA ALA A 221 22.80 -30.69 -7.57
C ALA A 221 21.96 -31.77 -8.26
N ALA A 222 21.13 -31.38 -9.23
CA ALA A 222 20.20 -32.29 -9.92
C ALA A 222 20.83 -33.04 -11.10
N THR A 223 21.69 -32.38 -11.88
CA THR A 223 22.21 -32.93 -13.17
C THR A 223 23.74 -33.05 -13.20
N GLY A 224 24.45 -32.42 -12.26
CA GLY A 224 25.92 -32.31 -12.28
C GLY A 224 26.46 -31.23 -13.22
N GLU A 225 25.59 -30.56 -13.99
CA GLU A 225 25.98 -29.49 -14.91
C GLU A 225 26.44 -28.24 -14.13
N VAL A 226 27.51 -27.60 -14.63
CA VAL A 226 28.03 -26.35 -14.08
C VAL A 226 27.82 -25.25 -15.10
N VAL A 227 26.91 -24.35 -14.78
CA VAL A 227 26.53 -23.19 -15.60
C VAL A 227 26.45 -21.97 -14.68
N ASP A 228 26.80 -20.79 -15.16
CA ASP A 228 26.62 -19.55 -14.40
C ASP A 228 25.19 -19.00 -14.54
N ALA A 229 24.83 -17.98 -13.76
CA ALA A 229 23.47 -17.46 -13.73
C ALA A 229 23.07 -16.71 -15.01
N GLU A 230 24.02 -16.03 -15.67
CA GLU A 230 23.76 -15.26 -16.89
C GLU A 230 23.54 -16.19 -18.07
N THR A 231 24.39 -17.21 -18.22
CA THR A 231 24.25 -18.23 -19.27
C THR A 231 22.98 -19.07 -19.08
N LEU A 232 22.57 -19.31 -17.83
CA LEU A 232 21.38 -20.13 -17.54
C LEU A 232 20.06 -19.39 -17.81
N GLY A 233 19.98 -18.10 -17.48
CA GLY A 233 18.73 -17.35 -17.52
C GLY A 233 18.90 -15.85 -17.39
N GLY A 234 19.97 -15.30 -17.97
CA GLY A 234 20.22 -13.87 -18.05
C GLY A 234 19.34 -13.14 -19.06
N ALA A 235 19.64 -11.87 -19.29
CA ALA A 235 18.85 -11.02 -20.17
C ALA A 235 18.86 -11.52 -21.62
N ASP A 236 20.04 -11.79 -22.17
CA ASP A 236 20.21 -12.28 -23.55
C ASP A 236 19.45 -13.59 -23.80
N VAL A 237 19.47 -14.51 -22.83
CA VAL A 237 18.72 -15.78 -22.91
C VAL A 237 17.22 -15.50 -23.08
N HIS A 238 16.67 -14.61 -22.25
CA HIS A 238 15.23 -14.42 -22.18
C HIS A 238 14.66 -13.47 -23.21
N THR A 239 15.45 -12.54 -23.76
CA THR A 239 15.02 -11.60 -24.81
C THR A 239 15.38 -12.05 -26.22
N SER A 240 16.34 -12.97 -26.40
CA SER A 240 16.79 -13.38 -27.73
C SER A 240 16.59 -14.86 -28.05
N ILE A 241 16.41 -15.72 -27.04
CA ILE A 241 16.24 -17.17 -27.25
C ILE A 241 14.86 -17.65 -26.79
N SER A 242 14.53 -17.45 -25.51
CA SER A 242 13.33 -18.06 -24.93
C SER A 242 12.06 -17.22 -25.10
N GLY A 243 12.19 -15.88 -25.18
CA GLY A 243 11.05 -14.96 -25.19
C GLY A 243 10.28 -14.90 -23.86
N VAL A 244 10.96 -15.13 -22.73
CA VAL A 244 10.33 -14.99 -21.38
C VAL A 244 10.32 -13.53 -20.93
N ALA A 245 11.23 -12.71 -21.45
CA ALA A 245 11.23 -11.27 -21.28
C ALA A 245 11.12 -10.60 -22.66
N ASP A 246 10.43 -9.47 -22.70
CA ASP A 246 10.09 -8.77 -23.93
C ASP A 246 11.09 -7.64 -24.22
N HIS A 247 11.64 -7.04 -23.17
CA HIS A 247 12.47 -5.83 -23.26
C HIS A 247 13.83 -6.03 -22.58
N TYR A 248 14.89 -5.71 -23.31
CA TYR A 248 16.27 -5.72 -22.84
C TYR A 248 16.67 -4.35 -22.30
N ALA A 249 17.09 -4.27 -21.04
CA ALA A 249 17.53 -3.04 -20.41
C ALA A 249 19.03 -3.05 -20.10
N GLU A 250 19.66 -1.89 -20.24
CA GLU A 250 21.11 -1.72 -20.09
C GLU A 250 21.52 -1.59 -18.62
N ASP A 251 20.65 -0.98 -17.81
CA ASP A 251 20.81 -0.76 -16.38
C ASP A 251 19.44 -0.51 -15.72
N ASP A 252 19.44 -0.27 -14.40
CA ASP A 252 18.23 0.03 -13.64
C ASP A 252 17.47 1.25 -14.17
N ARG A 253 18.14 2.32 -14.62
CA ARG A 253 17.49 3.54 -15.07
C ARG A 253 16.82 3.33 -16.43
N HIS A 254 17.51 2.67 -17.36
CA HIS A 254 16.95 2.31 -18.65
C HIS A 254 15.73 1.39 -18.48
N ALA A 255 15.79 0.41 -17.57
CA ALA A 255 14.65 -0.46 -17.29
C ALA A 255 13.41 0.32 -16.80
N LEU A 256 13.60 1.31 -15.92
CA LEU A 256 12.53 2.16 -15.43
C LEU A 256 12.00 3.10 -16.51
N GLU A 257 12.84 3.59 -17.41
CA GLU A 257 12.41 4.37 -18.59
C GLU A 257 11.51 3.53 -19.51
N ILE A 258 11.91 2.29 -19.81
CA ILE A 258 11.09 1.36 -20.59
C ILE A 258 9.75 1.12 -19.88
N ALA A 259 9.76 0.86 -18.57
CA ALA A 259 8.53 0.65 -17.79
C ALA A 259 7.59 1.86 -17.86
N ARG A 260 8.11 3.09 -17.78
CA ARG A 260 7.34 4.33 -17.99
C ARG A 260 6.75 4.40 -19.40
N GLY A 261 7.53 4.01 -20.41
CA GLY A 261 7.10 3.89 -21.80
C GLY A 261 5.93 2.95 -21.97
N ILE A 262 5.98 1.76 -21.37
CA ILE A 262 4.89 0.78 -21.38
C ILE A 262 3.64 1.36 -20.71
N VAL A 263 3.75 1.96 -19.52
CA VAL A 263 2.58 2.56 -18.84
C VAL A 263 1.91 3.64 -19.69
N ALA A 264 2.68 4.39 -20.49
CA ALA A 264 2.15 5.41 -21.37
C ALA A 264 1.30 4.85 -22.54
N THR A 265 1.45 3.56 -22.90
CA THR A 265 0.72 2.94 -24.02
C THR A 265 -0.61 2.31 -23.62
N PHE A 266 -0.92 2.21 -22.32
CA PHE A 266 -2.10 1.48 -21.81
C PHE A 266 -3.44 1.91 -22.41
N ASN A 267 -3.54 3.10 -23.02
CA ASN A 267 -4.78 3.62 -23.61
C ASN A 267 -5.96 3.59 -22.62
N ARG A 268 -5.67 3.93 -21.35
CA ARG A 268 -6.64 3.92 -20.25
C ARG A 268 -7.06 5.34 -19.88
N ARG A 269 -8.35 5.50 -19.59
CA ARG A 269 -8.91 6.72 -19.02
C ARG A 269 -9.68 6.40 -17.74
N LYS A 270 -9.31 7.05 -16.64
CA LYS A 270 -10.06 6.97 -15.39
C LYS A 270 -11.38 7.73 -15.52
N VAL A 271 -12.49 7.04 -15.29
CA VAL A 271 -13.82 7.64 -15.16
C VAL A 271 -14.15 7.63 -13.68
N LEU A 272 -14.37 8.81 -13.10
CA LEU A 272 -14.78 8.89 -11.70
C LEU A 272 -16.25 8.48 -11.57
N PRO A 273 -16.59 7.58 -10.63
CA PRO A 273 -17.98 7.14 -10.43
C PRO A 273 -18.85 8.19 -9.72
N VAL A 274 -18.26 9.33 -9.35
CA VAL A 274 -18.89 10.40 -8.56
C VAL A 274 -18.74 11.75 -9.24
N ALA A 275 -19.73 12.62 -9.03
CA ALA A 275 -19.63 14.03 -9.40
C ALA A 275 -18.75 14.76 -8.38
N THR A 276 -17.58 15.21 -8.81
CA THR A 276 -16.66 16.01 -7.99
C THR A 276 -16.99 17.50 -8.07
N GLN A 277 -16.55 18.24 -7.06
CA GLN A 277 -16.58 19.71 -7.04
C GLN A 277 -15.16 20.27 -6.81
N PRO A 278 -14.92 21.58 -6.99
CA PRO A 278 -13.63 22.18 -6.62
C PRO A 278 -13.31 21.94 -5.15
N ALA A 279 -12.09 21.46 -4.87
CA ALA A 279 -11.60 21.27 -3.50
C ALA A 279 -11.53 22.61 -2.76
N ARG A 280 -11.79 22.59 -1.46
CA ARG A 280 -11.61 23.73 -0.55
C ARG A 280 -10.92 23.24 0.70
N GLU A 281 -9.97 24.02 1.21
CA GLU A 281 -9.36 23.71 2.50
C GLU A 281 -10.40 23.74 3.64
N PRO A 282 -10.24 22.91 4.69
CA PRO A 282 -11.00 23.05 5.93
C PRO A 282 -10.83 24.45 6.55
N LEU A 283 -11.83 24.91 7.31
CA LEU A 283 -11.77 26.20 8.02
C LEU A 283 -10.86 26.18 9.26
N HIS A 284 -10.46 24.99 9.70
CA HIS A 284 -9.64 24.77 10.88
C HIS A 284 -8.34 24.05 10.50
N ALA A 285 -7.24 24.43 11.13
CA ALA A 285 -5.93 23.88 10.83
C ALA A 285 -5.87 22.38 11.15
N SER A 286 -5.25 21.58 10.26
CA SER A 286 -5.16 20.13 10.44
C SER A 286 -4.30 19.76 11.65
N GLU A 287 -3.35 20.61 12.02
CA GLU A 287 -2.48 20.47 13.19
C GLU A 287 -3.26 20.53 14.52
N GLU A 288 -4.48 21.06 14.52
CA GLU A 288 -5.34 21.04 15.71
C GLU A 288 -5.85 19.63 16.03
N LEU A 289 -5.78 18.67 15.09
CA LEU A 289 -6.12 17.26 15.33
C LEU A 289 -5.32 16.66 16.50
N TYR A 290 -4.08 17.10 16.71
CA TYR A 290 -3.24 16.62 17.81
C TYR A 290 -3.83 16.92 19.19
N GLY A 291 -4.58 18.01 19.34
CA GLY A 291 -5.15 18.41 20.63
C GLY A 291 -6.59 17.96 20.88
N ILE A 292 -7.26 17.38 19.88
CA ILE A 292 -8.67 16.95 19.98
C ILE A 292 -8.81 15.63 20.72
N VAL A 293 -8.02 14.63 20.33
CA VAL A 293 -8.12 13.29 20.90
C VAL A 293 -7.55 13.34 22.33
N PRO A 294 -8.31 12.90 23.35
CA PRO A 294 -7.80 12.87 24.72
C PRO A 294 -6.67 11.84 24.88
N LYS A 295 -5.60 12.20 25.61
CA LYS A 295 -4.53 11.26 25.96
C LYS A 295 -5.01 10.06 26.80
N ASP A 296 -6.07 10.23 27.60
CA ASP A 296 -6.79 9.11 28.22
C ASP A 296 -7.88 8.63 27.26
N ALA A 297 -7.66 7.47 26.64
CA ALA A 297 -8.57 6.88 25.66
C ALA A 297 -10.01 6.62 26.16
N ARG A 298 -10.25 6.71 27.48
CA ARG A 298 -11.59 6.57 28.07
C ARG A 298 -12.35 7.89 28.13
N ARG A 299 -11.66 9.04 28.01
CA ARG A 299 -12.33 10.36 28.02
C ARG A 299 -13.04 10.55 26.68
N PRO A 300 -14.35 10.84 26.68
CA PRO A 300 -15.07 11.12 25.44
C PRO A 300 -14.65 12.49 24.87
N PHE A 301 -14.78 12.63 23.56
CA PHE A 301 -14.67 13.91 22.84
C PHE A 301 -15.73 13.94 21.73
N ASP A 302 -16.04 15.12 21.18
CA ASP A 302 -16.96 15.22 20.05
C ASP A 302 -16.24 14.95 18.73
N ILE A 303 -16.60 13.85 18.07
CA ILE A 303 -16.00 13.45 16.79
C ILE A 303 -16.22 14.47 15.67
N ARG A 304 -17.19 15.38 15.82
CA ARG A 304 -17.41 16.49 14.87
C ARG A 304 -16.21 17.43 14.80
N GLU A 305 -15.42 17.54 15.86
CA GLU A 305 -14.18 18.34 15.83
C GLU A 305 -13.14 17.75 14.86
N VAL A 306 -13.09 16.43 14.72
CA VAL A 306 -12.24 15.77 13.72
C VAL A 306 -12.81 15.99 12.32
N ILE A 307 -14.12 15.79 12.14
CA ILE A 307 -14.81 16.00 10.85
C ILE A 307 -14.55 17.41 10.32
N ALA A 308 -14.67 18.43 11.18
CA ALA A 308 -14.45 19.83 10.81
C ALA A 308 -13.03 20.13 10.29
N ARG A 309 -12.03 19.30 10.59
CA ARG A 309 -10.63 19.49 10.18
C ARG A 309 -10.20 18.63 9.01
N ILE A 310 -11.09 17.77 8.52
CA ILE A 310 -10.81 16.93 7.34
C ILE A 310 -11.71 17.28 6.16
N THR A 311 -12.93 17.80 6.39
CA THR A 311 -13.88 18.08 5.30
C THR A 311 -13.69 19.44 4.64
N ASP A 312 -13.98 19.51 3.33
CA ASP A 312 -13.81 20.71 2.52
C ASP A 312 -14.64 21.88 3.05
N GLY A 313 -13.99 22.97 3.45
CA GLY A 313 -14.66 24.11 4.07
C GLY A 313 -15.32 23.80 5.42
N SER A 314 -14.89 22.72 6.09
CA SER A 314 -15.50 22.20 7.33
C SER A 314 -17.00 21.92 7.20
N ASP A 315 -17.47 21.71 5.97
CA ASP A 315 -18.87 21.49 5.66
C ASP A 315 -19.29 20.07 6.08
N PHE A 316 -20.43 19.97 6.76
CA PHE A 316 -21.01 18.68 7.13
C PHE A 316 -22.54 18.74 7.21
N GLN A 317 -23.20 17.93 6.38
CA GLN A 317 -24.65 17.76 6.44
C GLN A 317 -25.01 16.54 7.27
N GLU A 318 -25.21 16.75 8.58
CA GLU A 318 -25.49 15.68 9.51
C GLU A 318 -26.87 15.03 9.27
N PHE A 319 -26.88 13.71 9.10
CA PHE A 319 -28.06 12.87 8.98
C PHE A 319 -28.50 12.37 10.37
N LYS A 320 -29.81 12.43 10.65
CA LYS A 320 -30.40 12.01 11.94
C LYS A 320 -29.66 12.61 13.15
N ALA A 321 -29.34 13.90 13.12
CA ALA A 321 -28.55 14.57 14.17
C ALA A 321 -29.14 14.44 15.59
N ARG A 322 -30.46 14.24 15.71
CA ARG A 322 -31.16 14.11 17.00
C ARG A 322 -31.45 12.66 17.43
N TYR A 323 -31.03 11.66 16.67
CA TYR A 323 -31.29 10.23 16.90
C TYR A 323 -29.99 9.43 16.87
N GLY A 324 -29.85 8.41 17.74
CA GLY A 324 -28.64 7.57 17.80
C GLY A 324 -27.35 8.39 17.92
N LYS A 325 -27.28 9.33 18.87
CA LYS A 325 -26.24 10.39 18.94
C LYS A 325 -24.81 9.87 19.15
N THR A 326 -24.65 8.61 19.55
CA THR A 326 -23.33 7.97 19.70
C THR A 326 -22.74 7.50 18.38
N LEU A 327 -23.48 7.61 17.27
CA LEU A 327 -22.98 7.48 15.91
C LEU A 327 -23.32 8.73 15.12
N VAL A 328 -22.30 9.47 14.70
CA VAL A 328 -22.44 10.63 13.83
C VAL A 328 -22.40 10.15 12.39
N THR A 329 -23.37 10.56 11.60
CA THR A 329 -23.46 10.20 10.18
C THR A 329 -23.80 11.45 9.38
N GLY A 330 -23.22 11.63 8.20
CA GLY A 330 -23.55 12.77 7.37
C GLY A 330 -22.74 12.86 6.09
N PHE A 331 -23.15 13.75 5.21
CA PHE A 331 -22.51 13.96 3.92
C PHE A 331 -21.51 15.13 4.00
N ALA A 332 -20.40 14.99 3.30
CA ALA A 332 -19.38 16.01 3.15
C ALA A 332 -18.67 15.86 1.80
N HIS A 333 -17.65 16.69 1.55
CA HIS A 333 -16.66 16.47 0.51
C HIS A 333 -15.25 16.41 1.11
N LEU A 334 -14.38 15.61 0.52
CA LEU A 334 -12.96 15.52 0.81
C LEU A 334 -12.19 15.71 -0.49
N HIS A 335 -11.40 16.77 -0.59
CA HIS A 335 -10.67 17.13 -1.80
C HIS A 335 -11.56 17.13 -3.05
N GLY A 336 -12.78 17.66 -2.92
CA GLY A 336 -13.78 17.72 -3.98
C GLY A 336 -14.60 16.44 -4.19
N TYR A 337 -14.22 15.30 -3.61
CA TYR A 337 -14.97 14.05 -3.73
C TYR A 337 -16.12 13.99 -2.70
N PRO A 338 -17.37 13.69 -3.10
CA PRO A 338 -18.46 13.52 -2.14
C PRO A 338 -18.23 12.26 -1.30
N VAL A 339 -18.48 12.35 0.00
CA VAL A 339 -18.34 11.24 0.94
C VAL A 339 -19.49 11.17 1.93
N GLY A 340 -19.82 9.94 2.35
CA GLY A 340 -20.65 9.66 3.51
C GLY A 340 -19.78 9.28 4.69
N ILE A 341 -19.80 10.07 5.75
CA ILE A 341 -19.00 9.83 6.95
C ILE A 341 -19.86 9.07 7.97
N VAL A 342 -19.28 8.01 8.56
CA VAL A 342 -19.84 7.25 9.67
C VAL A 342 -18.80 7.24 10.80
N ALA A 343 -19.09 7.94 11.89
CA ALA A 343 -18.09 8.28 12.90
C ALA A 343 -18.60 7.98 14.31
N ASN A 344 -17.83 7.23 15.10
CA ASN A 344 -18.20 6.90 16.47
C ASN A 344 -18.07 8.12 17.39
N ASN A 345 -19.05 8.28 18.27
CA ASN A 345 -19.11 9.36 19.26
C ASN A 345 -19.55 8.81 20.63
N GLY A 346 -19.13 7.58 20.93
CA GLY A 346 -19.50 6.82 22.13
C GLY A 346 -19.88 5.36 21.82
N ILE A 347 -20.39 4.68 22.85
CA ILE A 347 -20.89 3.29 22.79
C ILE A 347 -22.08 3.18 21.83
N LEU A 348 -22.18 2.08 21.08
CA LEU A 348 -23.29 1.87 20.15
C LEU A 348 -24.54 1.32 20.85
N PHE A 349 -25.71 1.85 20.46
CA PHE A 349 -27.04 1.37 20.83
C PHE A 349 -27.78 0.88 19.58
N ALA A 350 -28.93 0.22 19.76
CA ALA A 350 -29.77 -0.22 18.65
C ALA A 350 -30.15 0.94 17.70
N GLU A 351 -30.43 2.11 18.26
CA GLU A 351 -30.72 3.33 17.49
C GLU A 351 -29.53 3.77 16.63
N SER A 352 -28.30 3.61 17.15
CA SER A 352 -27.07 3.92 16.41
C SER A 352 -26.89 2.97 15.24
N ALA A 353 -27.17 1.67 15.41
CA ALA A 353 -27.12 0.69 14.33
C ALA A 353 -28.19 0.95 13.26
N LEU A 354 -29.44 1.21 13.66
CA LEU A 354 -30.54 1.56 12.74
C LEU A 354 -30.27 2.86 11.98
N LYS A 355 -29.59 3.83 12.63
CA LYS A 355 -29.12 5.06 11.97
C LYS A 355 -28.04 4.76 10.95
N GLY A 356 -27.01 3.99 11.32
CA GLY A 356 -25.90 3.63 10.44
C GLY A 356 -26.35 2.84 9.22
N ALA A 357 -27.18 1.81 9.42
CA ALA A 357 -27.72 0.98 8.33
C ALA A 357 -28.47 1.83 7.28
N HIS A 358 -29.44 2.63 7.72
CA HIS A 358 -30.19 3.51 6.82
C HIS A 358 -29.25 4.52 6.13
N PHE A 359 -28.26 5.07 6.82
CA PHE A 359 -27.32 5.99 6.19
C PHE A 359 -26.48 5.30 5.08
N ILE A 360 -26.00 4.09 5.33
CA ILE A 360 -25.27 3.27 4.35
C ILE A 360 -26.16 2.96 3.14
N GLU A 361 -27.44 2.62 3.35
CA GLU A 361 -28.40 2.41 2.26
C GLU A 361 -28.51 3.64 1.35
N LEU A 362 -28.55 4.85 1.94
CA LEU A 362 -28.57 6.10 1.18
C LEU A 362 -27.28 6.34 0.40
N CYS A 363 -26.11 6.08 0.99
CA CYS A 363 -24.82 6.18 0.31
C CYS A 363 -24.73 5.21 -0.86
N ASN A 364 -25.12 3.94 -0.66
CA ASN A 364 -25.13 2.93 -1.70
C ASN A 364 -26.09 3.28 -2.84
N GLN A 365 -27.31 3.76 -2.53
CA GLN A 365 -28.28 4.19 -3.53
C GLN A 365 -27.74 5.34 -4.41
N ARG A 366 -26.87 6.19 -3.85
CA ARG A 366 -26.34 7.39 -4.53
C ARG A 366 -24.93 7.19 -5.10
N GLY A 367 -24.32 6.01 -4.92
CA GLY A 367 -22.94 5.75 -5.31
C GLY A 367 -21.91 6.61 -4.57
N ILE A 368 -22.16 6.99 -3.31
CA ILE A 368 -21.28 7.85 -2.51
C ILE A 368 -20.31 6.99 -1.68
N PRO A 369 -18.98 7.18 -1.81
CA PRO A 369 -17.97 6.51 -0.99
C PRO A 369 -18.19 6.72 0.52
N LEU A 370 -17.92 5.68 1.31
CA LEU A 370 -18.04 5.72 2.76
C LEU A 370 -16.68 5.93 3.43
N VAL A 371 -16.65 6.79 4.44
CA VAL A 371 -15.49 7.00 5.32
C VAL A 371 -15.90 6.66 6.75
N PHE A 372 -15.22 5.68 7.34
CA PHE A 372 -15.45 5.27 8.73
C PHE A 372 -14.39 5.87 9.64
N LEU A 373 -14.81 6.65 10.64
CA LEU A 373 -13.94 7.15 11.71
C LEU A 373 -14.17 6.32 12.97
N GLN A 374 -13.30 5.34 13.18
CA GLN A 374 -13.48 4.35 14.24
C GLN A 374 -12.94 4.85 15.58
N ASN A 375 -13.83 4.95 16.56
CA ASN A 375 -13.52 5.20 17.97
C ASN A 375 -14.57 4.50 18.83
N ILE A 376 -14.52 3.16 18.85
CA ILE A 376 -15.58 2.31 19.40
C ILE A 376 -15.05 1.39 20.49
N THR A 377 -15.76 1.34 21.61
CA THR A 377 -15.50 0.42 22.73
C THR A 377 -16.41 -0.80 22.73
N GLY A 378 -17.50 -0.78 21.96
CA GLY A 378 -18.45 -1.88 21.81
C GLY A 378 -19.91 -1.42 21.78
N PHE A 379 -20.82 -2.38 21.89
CA PHE A 379 -22.25 -2.16 22.04
C PHE A 379 -22.64 -2.08 23.53
N MET A 380 -23.75 -1.42 23.81
CA MET A 380 -24.37 -1.46 25.14
C MET A 380 -24.84 -2.88 25.46
N VAL A 381 -24.57 -3.34 26.68
CA VAL A 381 -24.94 -4.68 27.17
C VAL A 381 -25.95 -4.62 28.32
N GLY A 382 -26.79 -5.64 28.45
CA GLY A 382 -27.69 -5.84 29.59
C GLY A 382 -29.12 -6.20 29.17
N LYS A 383 -29.89 -6.87 30.05
CA LYS A 383 -31.20 -7.48 29.76
C LYS A 383 -32.24 -6.55 29.10
N LYS A 384 -32.13 -5.23 29.31
CA LYS A 384 -33.04 -4.24 28.70
C LYS A 384 -32.66 -3.88 27.25
N TYR A 385 -31.40 -4.13 26.87
CA TYR A 385 -30.81 -3.79 25.58
C TYR A 385 -30.72 -4.98 24.62
N GLU A 386 -30.70 -6.21 25.16
CA GLU A 386 -31.05 -7.45 24.43
C GLU A 386 -32.56 -7.52 24.17
#